data_AF-A0A1H5ZBZ2-F1
#
_entry.id   AF-A0A1H5ZBZ2-F1
#
_cell.length_a   1.000
_cell.length_b   1.000
_cell.length_c   1.000
_cell.angle_alpha   90.00
_cell.angle_beta   90.00
_cell.angle_gamma   90.00
#
_symmetry.space_group_name_H-M   'P 1'
#
loop_
_entity.id
_entity.type
_entity.pdbx_description
1 polymer ?
#
loop_
_entity_poly.entity_id
_entity_poly.type
_entity_poly.pdbx_seq_one_letter_code
_entity_poly.pdbx_strand_id
1 'polypeptide(L)' 'MAGTRDLSAHEQTFDRIREVRDQAIHHARLSRQFAAERRDLMQGLIAQGVSQADIARELGVTRQAIQKMLAC' A
#
# COMPACT_ATOMS: atom_id res chain seq x y z
N MET A 1 24.47 -26.50 -26.76
CA MET A 1 24.58 -25.04 -26.91
C MET A 1 23.18 -24.48 -27.05
N ALA A 2 22.65 -23.86 -25.99
CA ALA A 2 21.33 -23.23 -26.05
C ALA A 2 21.47 -21.99 -26.94
N GLY A 3 20.90 -22.04 -28.15
CA GLY A 3 20.86 -20.88 -29.03
C GLY A 3 20.26 -19.72 -28.26
N THR A 4 21.01 -18.63 -28.14
CA THR A 4 20.56 -17.37 -27.58
C THR A 4 19.28 -17.01 -28.32
N ARG A 5 18.11 -17.19 -27.68
CA ARG A 5 16.85 -16.78 -28.29
C ARG A 5 16.98 -15.29 -28.54
N ASP A 6 16.79 -14.88 -29.77
CA ASP A 6 16.76 -13.48 -30.12
C ASP A 6 15.53 -12.85 -29.44
N LEU A 7 15.78 -12.13 -28.35
CA LEU A 7 14.75 -11.45 -27.57
C LEU A 7 14.51 -10.02 -28.09
N SER A 8 15.21 -9.60 -29.15
CA SER A 8 15.04 -8.26 -29.74
C SER A 8 13.58 -8.00 -30.15
N ALA A 9 12.89 -9.02 -30.68
CA ALA A 9 11.47 -8.98 -31.02
C ALA A 9 10.53 -8.69 -29.82
N HIS A 10 11.04 -8.80 -28.58
CA HIS A 10 10.28 -8.58 -27.35
C HIS A 10 10.79 -7.40 -26.51
N GLU A 11 11.77 -6.63 -26.99
CA GLU A 11 12.38 -5.53 -26.23
C GLU A 11 11.34 -4.51 -25.74
N GLN A 12 10.40 -4.12 -26.60
CA GLN A 12 9.32 -3.18 -26.23
C GLN A 12 8.45 -3.72 -25.08
N THR A 13 8.19 -5.02 -25.06
CA THR A 13 7.45 -5.66 -23.97
C THR A 13 8.24 -5.63 -22.68
N PHE A 14 9.55 -5.89 -22.74
CA PHE A 14 10.42 -5.79 -21.56
C PHE A 14 10.55 -4.36 -21.03
N ASP A 15 10.61 -3.35 -21.91
CA ASP A 15 10.56 -1.95 -21.52
C ASP A 15 9.27 -1.61 -20.78
N ARG A 16 8.14 -2.05 -21.33
CA ARG A 16 6.84 -1.85 -20.67
C ARG A 16 6.76 -2.55 -19.32
N ILE A 17 7.29 -3.77 -19.20
CA ILE A 17 7.34 -4.50 -17.92
C ILE A 17 8.17 -3.73 -16.89
N ARG A 18 9.33 -3.19 -17.28
CA ARG A 18 10.17 -2.38 -16.40
C ARG A 18 9.41 -1.15 -15.90
N GLU A 19 8.78 -0.42 -16.81
CA GLU A 19 8.02 0.79 -16.48
C GLU A 19 6.88 0.50 -15.49
N VAL A 20 6.04 -0.50 -15.78
CA VAL A 20 4.91 -0.87 -14.91
C VAL A 20 5.40 -1.36 -13.54
N ARG A 21 6.51 -2.13 -13.52
CA ARG A 21 7.10 -2.59 -12.26
C ARG A 21 7.58 -1.42 -11.41
N ASP A 22 8.23 -0.43 -12.01
CA ASP A 22 8.73 0.73 -11.28
C ASP A 22 7.58 1.59 -10.72
N GLN A 23 6.50 1.77 -11.49
CA GLN A 23 5.26 2.39 -11.01
C GLN A 23 4.63 1.62 -9.84
N ALA A 24 4.55 0.29 -9.94
CA ALA A 24 4.01 -0.55 -8.88
C ALA A 24 4.84 -0.45 -7.60
N ILE A 25 6.18 -0.44 -7.71
CA ILE A 25 7.08 -0.25 -6.56
C ILE A 25 6.87 1.12 -5.94
N HIS A 26 6.75 2.17 -6.76
CA HIS A 26 6.50 3.52 -6.28
C HIS A 26 5.18 3.61 -5.50
N HIS A 27 4.07 3.11 -6.06
CA HIS A 27 2.78 3.09 -5.38
C HIS A 27 2.78 2.21 -4.13
N ALA A 28 3.50 1.09 -4.13
CA ALA A 28 3.65 0.25 -2.94
C ALA A 28 4.38 1.00 -1.81
N ARG A 29 5.40 1.80 -2.13
CA ARG A 29 6.08 2.65 -1.13
C ARG A 29 5.15 3.70 -0.56
N LEU A 30 4.44 4.43 -1.42
CA LEU A 30 3.45 5.43 -0.99
C LEU A 30 2.35 4.83 -0.13
N SER A 31 1.83 3.66 -0.53
CA SER A 31 0.81 2.95 0.25
C SER A 31 1.29 2.60 1.66
N ARG A 32 2.54 2.15 1.81
CA ARG A 32 3.15 1.89 3.14
C ARG A 32 3.30 3.17 3.96
N GLN A 33 3.73 4.26 3.33
CA GLN A 33 3.87 5.55 4.00
C GLN A 33 2.53 6.04 4.54
N PHE A 34 1.49 6.07 3.71
CA PHE A 34 0.16 6.50 4.14
C PHE A 34 -0.48 5.53 5.14
N ALA A 35 -0.19 4.23 5.05
CA ALA A 35 -0.65 3.26 6.05
C ALA A 35 -0.04 3.55 7.43
N ALA A 36 1.25 3.91 7.48
CA ALA A 36 1.92 4.31 8.72
C ALA A 36 1.36 5.63 9.26
N GLU A 37 1.27 6.65 8.43
CA GLU A 37 0.69 7.95 8.81
C GLU A 37 -0.73 7.81 9.37
N ARG A 38 -1.59 7.04 8.69
CA ARG A 38 -2.94 6.75 9.17
C ARG A 38 -2.91 6.07 10.54
N ARG A 39 -2.00 5.13 10.78
CA ARG A 39 -1.86 4.44 12.06
C ARG A 39 -1.51 5.45 13.16
N ASP A 40 -0.53 6.30 12.91
CA ASP A 40 -0.05 7.30 13.88
C ASP A 40 -1.16 8.30 14.22
N LEU A 41 -1.92 8.76 13.21
CA LEU A 41 -3.09 9.63 13.42
C LEU A 41 -4.17 8.95 14.28
N MET A 42 -4.52 7.70 13.99
CA MET A 42 -5.49 6.96 14.80
C MET A 42 -5.00 6.73 16.24
N GLN A 43 -3.71 6.43 16.44
CA GLN A 43 -3.12 6.32 17.77
C GLN A 43 -3.17 7.67 18.51
N GLY A 44 -2.92 8.78 17.81
CA GLY A 44 -3.06 10.12 18.37
C GLY A 44 -4.47 10.44 18.86
N LEU A 45 -5.51 10.01 18.12
CA LEU A 45 -6.90 10.14 18.57
C LEU A 45 -7.19 9.29 19.81
N ILE A 46 -6.71 8.04 19.84
CA ILE A 46 -6.87 7.15 20.98
C ILE A 46 -6.20 7.72 22.23
N ALA A 47 -5.00 8.30 22.08
CA ALA A 47 -4.27 8.95 23.18
C ALA A 47 -5.02 10.17 23.75
N GLN A 48 -5.86 10.83 22.95
CA GLN A 48 -6.74 11.91 23.38
C GLN A 48 -8.07 11.42 23.99
N GLY A 49 -8.26 10.11 24.12
CA GLY A 49 -9.45 9.50 24.71
C GLY A 49 -10.57 9.16 23.72
N VAL A 50 -10.33 9.32 22.40
CA VAL A 50 -11.33 8.92 21.39
C VAL A 50 -11.37 7.40 21.30
N SER A 51 -12.57 6.81 21.39
CA SER A 51 -12.71 5.36 21.30
C SER A 51 -12.56 4.84 19.87
N GLN A 52 -12.08 3.61 19.70
CA GLN A 52 -12.03 2.96 18.37
C GLN A 52 -13.41 2.86 17.71
N ALA A 53 -14.50 2.82 18.49
CA ALA A 53 -15.85 2.77 17.96
C ALA A 53 -16.28 4.11 17.36
N ASP A 54 -15.88 5.23 17.98
CA ASP A 54 -16.15 6.57 17.46
C ASP A 54 -15.33 6.83 16.20
N ILE A 55 -14.05 6.45 16.20
CA ILE A 55 -13.18 6.54 15.01
C ILE A 55 -13.79 5.73 13.85
N ALA A 56 -14.26 4.50 14.13
CA ALA A 56 -14.87 3.66 13.11
C ALA A 56 -16.14 4.30 12.52
N ARG A 57 -16.99 4.88 13.39
CA ARG A 57 -18.21 5.56 12.98
C ARG A 57 -17.92 6.77 12.10
N GLU A 58 -16.96 7.60 12.50
CA GLU A 58 -16.59 8.81 11.76
C GLU A 58 -15.97 8.50 10.40
N LEU A 59 -15.13 7.46 10.33
CA LEU A 59 -14.50 7.02 9.08
C LEU A 59 -15.42 6.17 8.19
N GLY A 60 -16.65 5.85 8.63
CA GLY A 60 -17.58 5.02 7.87
C GLY A 60 -17.12 3.58 7.70
N VAL A 61 -16.36 3.04 8.66
CA VAL A 61 -15.81 1.67 8.63
C VAL A 61 -16.25 0.86 9.84
N THR A 62 -15.99 -0.45 9.81
CA THR A 62 -16.25 -1.30 10.98
C THR A 62 -15.16 -1.14 12.03
N ARG A 63 -15.50 -1.38 13.31
CA ARG A 63 -14.50 -1.43 14.39
C ARG A 63 -13.40 -2.45 14.11
N GLN A 64 -13.74 -3.57 13.45
CA GLN A 64 -12.75 -4.58 13.03
C GLN A 64 -11.78 -4.03 11.98
N ALA A 65 -12.22 -3.14 11.09
CA ALA A 65 -11.33 -2.48 10.14
C ALA A 65 -10.31 -1.60 10.87
N ILE A 66 -10.74 -0.82 11.88
CA ILE A 66 -9.82 -0.03 12.72
C ILE A 66 -8.80 -0.92 13.42
N GLN A 67 -9.24 -2.04 14.01
CA GLN A 67 -8.33 -3.01 14.64
C GLN A 67 -7.27 -3.52 13.66
N LYS A 68 -7.66 -3.88 12.44
CA LYS A 68 -6.72 -4.31 11.39
C LYS A 68 -5.75 -3.20 11.03
N MET A 69 -6.23 -1.97 10.86
CA MET A 69 -5.39 -0.82 10.50
C MET A 69 -4.38 -0.46 11.60
N LEU A 70 -4.70 -0.72 12.87
CA LEU A 70 -3.78 -0.53 14.01
C LEU A 70 -2.76 -1.67 14.17
N ALA A 71 -3.09 -2.87 13.68
CA ALA A 71 -2.26 -4.08 13.81
C ALA A 71 -1.31 -4.31 12.63
N CYS A 72 -1.60 -3.72 11.46
CA CYS A 72 -0.65 -3.62 10.34
C CYS A 72 0.52 -2.74 10.74
#